data_AF-A0A6A4X1S3-F1
#
_entry.id   AF-A0A6A4X1S3-F1
#
_cell.length_a   1.000
_cell.length_b   1.000
_cell.length_c   1.000
_cell.angle_alpha   90.00
_cell.angle_beta   90.00
_cell.angle_gamma   90.00
#
_symmetry.space_group_name_H-M   'P 1'
#
loop_
_entity.id
_entity.type
_entity.pdbx_description
1 polymer ?
#
loop_
_entity_poly.entity_id
_entity_poly.type
_entity_poly.pdbx_seq_one_letter_code
_entity_poly.pdbx_strand_id
1 'polypeptide(L)'
;MVLFYALQATLDGVDGWAARRLQQCSTFGAWLDVVLDNVGRTMLWSVLFDWGWLVACLEWLCFVCNSGAGGQWKAAIIADGPPLCRWVMADGFKTRWGVLAIGGLHVLPIWLVGMRRGLFASTGGPLGWLPAPLVVACLALLVVGRLLCALVELWCILAHVRAMLREDAAAAAK
;
A
#
# COMPACT_ATOMS: atom_id res chain seq x y z
N MET A 1 4.87 -19.97 1.70
CA MET A 1 4.81 -18.52 1.99
C MET A 1 4.61 -17.69 0.73
N VAL A 2 5.52 -17.67 -0.25
CA VAL A 2 5.37 -16.80 -1.46
C VAL A 2 4.10 -17.09 -2.25
N LEU A 3 3.79 -18.38 -2.48
CA LEU A 3 2.55 -18.78 -3.17
C LEU A 3 1.29 -18.38 -2.40
N PHE A 4 1.28 -18.57 -1.07
CA PHE A 4 0.14 -18.18 -0.23
C PHE A 4 -0.06 -16.67 -0.19
N TYR A 5 1.01 -15.88 -0.16
CA TYR A 5 0.92 -14.44 -0.22
C TYR A 5 0.53 -13.94 -1.62
N ALA A 6 1.10 -14.51 -2.69
CA ALA A 6 0.70 -14.19 -4.05
C ALA A 6 -0.78 -14.51 -4.28
N LEU A 7 -1.27 -15.61 -3.70
CA LEU A 7 -2.69 -15.96 -3.69
C LEU A 7 -3.51 -14.94 -2.89
N GLN A 8 -3.07 -14.57 -1.69
CA GLN A 8 -3.72 -13.51 -0.89
C GLN A 8 -3.83 -12.20 -1.70
N ALA A 9 -2.71 -11.72 -2.27
CA ALA A 9 -2.69 -10.50 -3.07
C ALA A 9 -3.56 -10.59 -4.34
N THR A 10 -3.80 -11.79 -4.86
CA THR A 10 -4.74 -11.98 -5.98
C THR A 10 -6.19 -11.98 -5.50
N LEU A 11 -6.46 -12.55 -4.32
CA LEU A 11 -7.79 -12.62 -3.71
C LEU A 11 -8.29 -11.24 -3.23
N ASP A 12 -7.39 -10.32 -2.90
CA ASP A 12 -7.66 -8.90 -2.60
C ASP A 12 -8.42 -8.17 -3.74
N GLY A 13 -8.20 -8.58 -5.00
CA GLY A 13 -8.99 -8.06 -6.11
C GLY A 13 -10.40 -8.67 -6.21
N VAL A 14 -10.55 -9.90 -5.71
CA VAL A 14 -11.75 -10.74 -5.92
C VAL A 14 -12.85 -10.39 -4.93
N ASP A 15 -12.52 -10.13 -3.67
CA ASP A 15 -13.50 -9.87 -2.63
C ASP A 15 -14.25 -8.54 -2.88
N GLY A 16 -13.55 -7.46 -3.25
CA GLY A 16 -14.17 -6.20 -3.62
C GLY A 16 -15.02 -6.33 -4.88
N TRP A 17 -14.57 -7.12 -5.87
CA TRP A 17 -15.37 -7.41 -7.06
C TRP A 17 -16.65 -8.19 -6.70
N ALA A 18 -16.54 -9.24 -5.89
CA ALA A 18 -17.65 -10.08 -5.47
C ALA A 18 -18.65 -9.28 -4.62
N ALA A 19 -18.17 -8.48 -3.67
CA ALA A 19 -19.01 -7.62 -2.83
C ALA A 19 -19.84 -6.63 -3.67
N ARG A 20 -19.25 -6.02 -4.70
CA ARG A 20 -19.98 -5.15 -5.64
C ARG A 20 -20.99 -5.93 -6.46
N ARG A 21 -20.63 -7.13 -6.94
CA ARG A 21 -21.51 -7.95 -7.79
C ARG A 21 -22.70 -8.52 -7.01
N LEU A 22 -22.50 -8.87 -5.75
CA LEU A 22 -23.51 -9.43 -4.85
C LEU A 22 -24.25 -8.37 -4.03
N GLN A 23 -23.91 -7.07 -4.19
CA GLN A 23 -24.49 -5.96 -3.42
C GLN A 23 -24.31 -6.13 -1.89
N GLN A 24 -23.14 -6.63 -1.48
CA GLN A 24 -22.77 -6.91 -0.08
C GLN A 24 -21.62 -6.01 0.42
N CYS A 25 -21.45 -4.83 -0.16
CA CYS A 25 -20.46 -3.86 0.31
C CYS A 25 -20.80 -3.40 1.73
N SER A 26 -19.85 -3.53 2.67
CA SER A 26 -20.01 -3.06 4.04
C SER A 26 -18.77 -2.30 4.50
N THR A 27 -18.94 -1.36 5.43
CA THR A 27 -17.83 -0.61 6.04
C THR A 27 -16.88 -1.55 6.78
N PHE A 28 -17.43 -2.55 7.50
CA PHE A 28 -16.62 -3.56 8.18
C PHE A 28 -15.78 -4.37 7.19
N GLY A 29 -16.36 -4.81 6.07
CA GLY A 29 -15.63 -5.54 5.04
C GLY A 29 -14.48 -4.72 4.46
N ALA A 30 -14.74 -3.46 4.09
CA ALA A 30 -13.70 -2.57 3.58
C ALA A 30 -12.60 -2.23 4.61
N TRP A 31 -12.93 -2.22 5.90
CA TRP A 31 -11.95 -2.06 6.98
C TRP A 31 -11.10 -3.33 7.17
N LEU A 32 -11.76 -4.50 7.17
CA LEU A 32 -11.11 -5.80 7.36
C LEU A 32 -10.16 -6.12 6.22
N ASP A 33 -10.56 -5.79 4.99
CA ASP A 33 -9.76 -5.85 3.77
C ASP A 33 -8.38 -5.21 4.00
N VAL A 34 -8.34 -3.91 4.31
CA VAL A 34 -7.10 -3.17 4.56
C VAL A 34 -6.29 -3.72 5.74
N VAL A 35 -6.95 -4.20 6.80
CA VAL A 35 -6.30 -4.82 7.96
C VAL A 35 -5.54 -6.09 7.57
N LEU A 36 -6.19 -7.00 6.84
CA LEU A 36 -5.56 -8.25 6.42
C LEU A 36 -4.38 -7.98 5.48
N ASP A 37 -4.53 -6.96 4.66
CA ASP A 37 -3.52 -6.50 3.73
C ASP A 37 -2.27 -5.96 4.43
N ASN A 38 -2.47 -5.10 5.43
CA ASN A 38 -1.39 -4.60 6.29
C ASN A 38 -0.73 -5.73 7.11
N VAL A 39 -1.50 -6.68 7.65
CA VAL A 39 -0.94 -7.85 8.36
C VAL A 39 -0.04 -8.66 7.42
N GLY A 40 -0.52 -8.96 6.21
CA GLY A 40 0.25 -9.67 5.21
C GLY A 40 1.56 -8.95 4.87
N ARG A 41 1.48 -7.65 4.54
CA ARG A 41 2.68 -6.85 4.22
C ARG A 41 3.64 -6.75 5.41
N THR A 42 3.12 -6.63 6.63
CA THR A 42 3.93 -6.64 7.86
C THR A 42 4.76 -7.92 7.94
N MET A 43 4.13 -9.08 7.74
CA MET A 43 4.85 -10.37 7.75
C MET A 43 5.93 -10.42 6.68
N LEU A 44 5.66 -9.93 5.46
CA LEU A 44 6.67 -9.90 4.40
C LEU A 44 7.85 -9.00 4.75
N TRP A 45 7.58 -7.77 5.20
CA TRP A 45 8.63 -6.83 5.58
C TRP A 45 9.48 -7.36 6.73
N SER A 46 8.87 -7.99 7.74
CA SER A 46 9.61 -8.61 8.87
C SER A 46 10.48 -9.79 8.45
N VAL A 47 10.08 -10.57 7.44
CA VAL A 47 10.92 -11.65 6.89
C VAL A 47 12.02 -11.11 5.97
N LEU A 48 11.78 -9.97 5.33
CA LEU A 48 12.74 -9.32 4.46
C LEU A 48 13.80 -8.55 5.26
N PHE A 49 13.45 -7.74 6.24
CA PHE A 49 14.45 -6.89 6.89
C PHE A 49 14.20 -6.85 8.39
N ASP A 50 15.28 -6.86 9.19
CA ASP A 50 15.19 -6.70 10.65
C ASP A 50 14.56 -5.35 11.03
N TRP A 51 14.70 -4.35 10.17
CA TRP A 51 14.06 -3.03 10.29
C TRP A 51 12.71 -2.91 9.56
N GLY A 52 12.25 -3.98 8.89
CA GLY A 52 11.05 -3.95 8.05
C GLY A 52 9.77 -3.57 8.81
N TRP A 53 9.78 -3.74 10.14
CA TRP A 53 8.72 -3.25 11.01
C TRP A 53 8.50 -1.74 10.91
N LEU A 54 9.52 -0.93 10.54
CA LEU A 54 9.35 0.50 10.32
C LEU A 54 8.41 0.80 9.15
N VAL A 55 8.52 0.01 8.08
CA VAL A 55 7.63 0.15 6.91
C VAL A 55 6.21 -0.27 7.29
N ALA A 56 6.07 -1.35 8.05
CA ALA A 56 4.78 -1.76 8.58
C ALA A 56 4.16 -0.68 9.48
N CYS A 57 4.92 -0.08 10.39
CA CYS A 57 4.44 1.02 11.25
C CYS A 57 3.91 2.20 10.43
N LEU A 58 4.60 2.56 9.33
CA LEU A 58 4.14 3.62 8.44
C LEU A 58 2.78 3.28 7.81
N GLU A 59 2.64 2.07 7.27
CA GLU A 59 1.40 1.58 6.63
C GLU A 59 0.24 1.53 7.64
N TRP A 60 0.50 1.04 8.86
CA TRP A 60 -0.48 1.00 9.95
C TRP A 60 -0.90 2.37 10.43
N LEU A 61 0.05 3.30 10.63
CA LEU A 61 -0.25 4.67 11.04
C LEU A 61 -1.08 5.40 9.98
N CYS A 62 -0.71 5.26 8.70
CA CYS A 62 -1.48 5.81 7.59
C CYS A 62 -2.92 5.26 7.59
N PHE A 63 -3.07 3.95 7.75
CA PHE A 63 -4.39 3.33 7.86
C PHE A 63 -5.20 3.90 9.03
N VAL A 64 -4.64 3.94 10.25
CA VAL A 64 -5.35 4.46 11.43
C VAL A 64 -5.78 5.92 11.21
N CYS A 65 -4.86 6.79 10.75
CA CYS A 65 -5.14 8.21 10.50
C CYS A 65 -6.25 8.42 9.45
N ASN A 66 -6.33 7.55 8.45
CA ASN A 66 -7.34 7.66 7.38
C ASN A 66 -8.65 6.94 7.72
N SER A 67 -8.61 5.88 8.53
CA SER A 67 -9.79 5.06 8.86
C SER A 67 -10.86 5.85 9.61
N GLY A 68 -10.46 6.84 10.40
CA GLY A 68 -11.37 7.75 11.10
C GLY A 68 -12.21 8.64 10.17
N ALA A 69 -11.74 8.90 8.94
CA ALA A 69 -12.48 9.69 7.95
C ALA A 69 -13.56 8.86 7.20
N GLY A 70 -13.69 7.56 7.50
CA GLY A 70 -14.67 6.68 6.87
C GLY A 70 -14.50 6.59 5.35
N GLY A 71 -15.56 6.28 4.61
CA GLY A 71 -15.50 6.07 3.15
C GLY A 71 -15.10 7.28 2.31
N GLN A 72 -15.01 8.48 2.90
CA GLN A 72 -14.70 9.74 2.19
C GLN A 72 -13.22 10.14 2.24
N TRP A 73 -12.37 9.34 2.89
CA TRP A 73 -10.95 9.67 3.09
C TRP A 73 -10.23 10.05 1.77
N LYS A 74 -10.50 9.33 0.67
CA LYS A 74 -9.90 9.64 -0.65
C LYS A 74 -10.31 11.01 -1.18
N ALA A 75 -11.57 11.38 -1.00
CA ALA A 75 -12.11 12.66 -1.46
C ALA A 75 -11.46 13.84 -0.69
N ALA A 76 -11.27 13.67 0.62
CA ALA A 76 -10.57 14.66 1.44
C ALA A 76 -9.12 14.87 0.97
N ILE A 77 -8.40 13.79 0.68
CA ILE A 77 -7.02 13.88 0.15
C ILE A 77 -7.00 14.57 -1.22
N ILE A 78 -7.97 14.30 -2.10
CA ILE A 78 -8.04 14.94 -3.42
C ILE A 78 -8.31 16.44 -3.29
N ALA A 79 -9.17 16.84 -2.35
CA ALA A 79 -9.54 18.24 -2.15
C ALA A 79 -8.38 19.07 -1.57
N ASP A 80 -7.74 18.58 -0.51
CA ASP A 80 -6.80 19.36 0.30
C ASP A 80 -5.34 18.90 0.18
N GLY A 81 -5.09 17.78 -0.51
CA GLY A 81 -3.75 17.23 -0.66
C GLY A 81 -2.82 18.07 -1.52
N PRO A 82 -1.49 17.95 -1.36
CA PRO A 82 -0.54 18.51 -2.31
C PRO A 82 -0.63 17.78 -3.66
N PRO A 83 -0.09 18.35 -4.75
CA PRO A 83 -0.22 17.78 -6.10
C PRO A 83 0.17 16.30 -6.18
N LEU A 84 1.24 15.89 -5.49
CA LEU A 84 1.69 14.50 -5.45
C LEU A 84 0.61 13.53 -4.95
N CYS A 85 -0.06 13.87 -3.84
CA CYS A 85 -1.13 13.06 -3.26
C CYS A 85 -2.32 12.98 -4.22
N ARG A 86 -2.69 14.10 -4.85
CA ARG A 86 -3.78 14.16 -5.84
C ARG A 86 -3.49 13.29 -7.05
N TRP A 87 -2.27 13.35 -7.59
CA TRP A 87 -1.87 12.55 -8.75
C TRP A 87 -1.93 11.04 -8.48
N VAL A 88 -1.50 10.62 -7.29
CA VAL A 88 -1.56 9.21 -6.87
C VAL A 88 -3.01 8.76 -6.68
N MET A 89 -3.85 9.58 -6.01
CA MET A 89 -5.24 9.25 -5.70
C MET A 89 -6.21 9.38 -6.88
N ALA A 90 -5.80 10.08 -7.94
CA ALA A 90 -6.64 10.34 -9.11
C ALA A 90 -7.19 9.05 -9.75
N ASP A 91 -8.45 9.12 -10.22
CA ASP A 91 -9.20 8.01 -10.81
C ASP A 91 -9.15 6.71 -9.96
N GLY A 92 -9.13 6.85 -8.63
CA GLY A 92 -9.04 5.71 -7.72
C GLY A 92 -7.77 4.89 -7.92
N PHE A 93 -6.63 5.56 -8.10
CA PHE A 93 -5.30 5.00 -8.36
C PHE A 93 -5.06 4.41 -9.75
N LYS A 94 -5.98 4.59 -10.70
CA LYS A 94 -5.84 4.04 -12.07
C LYS A 94 -4.93 4.86 -12.99
N THR A 95 -4.38 5.97 -12.50
CA THR A 95 -3.36 6.74 -13.25
C THR A 95 -2.00 6.07 -13.19
N ARG A 96 -1.06 6.49 -14.05
CA ARG A 96 0.34 6.00 -14.02
C ARG A 96 1.00 6.12 -12.64
N TRP A 97 0.67 7.17 -11.89
CA TRP A 97 1.24 7.43 -10.56
C TRP A 97 0.59 6.55 -9.50
N GLY A 98 -0.73 6.36 -9.58
CA GLY A 98 -1.45 5.43 -8.72
C GLY A 98 -1.02 3.98 -8.93
N VAL A 99 -0.92 3.53 -10.18
CA VAL A 99 -0.43 2.18 -10.53
C VAL A 99 1.00 1.98 -10.05
N LEU A 100 1.87 2.97 -10.22
CA LEU A 100 3.25 2.91 -9.72
C LEU A 100 3.28 2.80 -8.19
N ALA A 101 2.49 3.60 -7.48
CA ALA A 101 2.41 3.56 -6.02
C ALA A 101 1.86 2.21 -5.50
N ILE A 102 0.76 1.70 -6.09
CA ILE A 102 0.17 0.39 -5.73
C ILE A 102 1.16 -0.74 -6.06
N GLY A 103 1.83 -0.68 -7.22
CA GLY A 103 2.87 -1.63 -7.58
C GLY A 103 3.98 -1.67 -6.52
N GLY A 104 4.47 -0.51 -6.10
CA GLY A 104 5.46 -0.43 -5.03
C GLY A 104 4.95 -0.89 -3.66
N LEU A 105 3.67 -0.68 -3.34
CA LEU A 105 3.08 -1.09 -2.07
C LEU A 105 2.88 -2.61 -1.99
N HIS A 106 2.26 -3.22 -3.01
CA HIS A 106 1.88 -4.64 -2.98
C HIS A 106 2.90 -5.57 -3.65
N VAL A 107 3.48 -5.16 -4.79
CA VAL A 107 4.32 -6.04 -5.62
C VAL A 107 5.77 -6.05 -5.15
N LEU A 108 6.31 -4.93 -4.66
CA LEU A 108 7.70 -4.85 -4.18
C LEU A 108 8.04 -5.91 -3.11
N PRO A 109 7.28 -6.06 -2.00
CA PRO A 109 7.65 -7.04 -0.99
C PRO A 109 7.60 -8.48 -1.54
N ILE A 110 6.64 -8.79 -2.43
CA ILE A 110 6.60 -10.09 -3.13
C ILE A 110 7.85 -10.29 -3.99
N TRP A 111 8.20 -9.27 -4.77
CA TRP A 111 9.35 -9.30 -5.68
C TRP A 111 10.65 -9.57 -4.92
N LEU A 112 10.87 -8.86 -3.81
CA LEU A 112 12.04 -9.02 -2.95
C LEU A 112 12.10 -10.43 -2.33
N VAL A 113 10.97 -10.97 -1.87
CA VAL A 113 10.94 -12.35 -1.36
C VAL A 113 11.23 -13.35 -2.48
N GLY A 114 10.68 -13.12 -3.67
CA GLY A 114 10.98 -13.92 -4.87
C GLY A 114 12.47 -13.93 -5.17
N MET A 115 13.12 -12.77 -5.18
CA MET A 115 14.57 -12.65 -5.37
C MET A 115 15.35 -13.47 -4.33
N ARG A 116 15.02 -13.34 -3.04
CA ARG A 116 15.70 -14.10 -1.96
C ARG A 116 15.55 -15.60 -2.06
N ARG A 117 14.45 -16.07 -2.65
CA ARG A 117 14.17 -17.50 -2.84
C ARG A 117 14.64 -18.04 -4.19
N GLY A 118 15.42 -17.25 -4.94
CA GLY A 118 15.96 -17.69 -6.22
C GLY A 118 14.93 -17.77 -7.35
N LEU A 119 13.81 -17.03 -7.25
CA LEU A 119 12.77 -17.02 -8.30
C LEU A 119 13.34 -16.65 -9.69
N PHE A 120 14.30 -15.72 -9.70
CA PHE A 120 14.95 -15.20 -10.91
C PHE A 120 16.36 -15.79 -11.14
N ALA A 121 16.73 -16.86 -10.42
CA ALA A 121 18.03 -17.49 -10.61
C ALA A 121 18.12 -18.11 -12.01
N SER A 122 19.19 -17.84 -12.74
CA SER A 122 19.41 -18.30 -14.12
C SER A 122 19.42 -19.83 -14.26
N THR A 123 19.68 -20.55 -13.17
CA THR A 123 19.63 -22.01 -13.11
C THR A 123 18.63 -22.43 -12.04
N GLY A 124 17.59 -23.17 -12.44
CA GLY A 124 16.59 -23.75 -11.53
C GLY A 124 15.53 -22.77 -10.99
N GLY A 125 15.65 -21.47 -11.27
CA GLY A 125 14.63 -20.48 -10.94
C GLY A 125 13.42 -20.55 -11.88
N PRO A 126 12.17 -20.55 -11.39
CA PRO A 126 10.97 -20.59 -12.23
C PRO A 126 10.89 -19.44 -13.26
N LEU A 127 11.48 -18.28 -12.94
CA LEU A 127 11.57 -17.11 -13.81
C LEU A 127 13.02 -16.80 -14.23
N GLY A 128 13.90 -17.80 -14.22
CA GLY A 128 15.30 -17.66 -14.64
C GLY A 128 15.49 -17.29 -16.12
N TRP A 129 14.43 -17.39 -16.93
CA TRP A 129 14.42 -16.97 -18.32
C TRP A 129 14.32 -15.44 -18.50
N LEU A 130 13.98 -14.69 -17.45
CA LEU A 130 13.93 -13.24 -17.51
C LEU A 130 15.35 -12.64 -17.56
N PRO A 131 15.64 -11.71 -18.49
CA PRO A 131 16.94 -11.05 -18.53
C PRO A 131 17.23 -10.29 -17.23
N ALA A 132 18.44 -10.43 -16.68
CA ALA A 132 18.84 -9.75 -15.44
C ALA A 132 18.63 -8.21 -15.48
N PRO A 133 18.90 -7.49 -16.59
CA PRO A 133 18.63 -6.05 -16.65
C PRO A 133 17.15 -5.71 -16.48
N LEU A 134 16.24 -6.55 -17.01
CA LEU A 134 14.80 -6.36 -16.86
C LEU A 134 14.37 -6.55 -15.41
N VAL A 135 14.90 -7.58 -14.73
CA VAL A 135 14.62 -7.83 -13.31
C VAL A 135 15.03 -6.65 -12.44
N VAL A 136 16.22 -6.08 -12.70
CA VAL A 136 16.73 -4.89 -11.99
C VAL A 136 15.91 -3.64 -12.31
N ALA A 137 15.52 -3.43 -13.57
CA ALA A 137 14.68 -2.30 -13.96
C ALA A 137 13.30 -2.36 -13.28
N CYS A 138 12.67 -3.54 -13.24
CA CYS A 138 11.41 -3.75 -12.53
C CYS A 138 11.57 -3.48 -11.03
N LEU A 139 12.63 -3.99 -10.40
CA LEU A 139 12.92 -3.71 -8.99
C LEU A 139 13.04 -2.20 -8.74
N ALA A 140 13.79 -1.48 -9.59
CA ALA A 140 13.97 -0.03 -9.44
C ALA A 140 12.63 0.72 -9.54
N LEU A 141 11.77 0.36 -10.50
CA LEU A 141 10.43 0.94 -10.62
C LEU A 141 9.57 0.68 -9.38
N LEU A 142 9.60 -0.55 -8.85
CA LEU A 142 8.86 -0.92 -7.65
C LEU A 142 9.35 -0.16 -6.40
N VAL A 143 10.66 0.04 -6.26
CA VAL A 143 11.24 0.86 -5.19
C VAL A 143 10.80 2.32 -5.30
N VAL A 144 10.84 2.91 -6.50
CA VAL A 144 10.32 4.27 -6.73
C VAL A 144 8.84 4.36 -6.37
N GLY A 145 8.05 3.37 -6.75
CA GLY A 145 6.65 3.26 -6.35
C GLY A 145 6.44 3.22 -4.85
N ARG A 146 7.26 2.45 -4.11
CA ARG A 146 7.14 2.36 -2.65
C ARG A 146 7.51 3.68 -1.98
N LEU A 147 8.55 4.36 -2.46
CA LEU A 147 8.94 5.68 -1.98
C LEU A 147 7.84 6.72 -2.25
N LEU A 148 7.26 6.71 -3.44
CA LEU A 148 6.11 7.56 -3.79
C LEU A 148 4.94 7.31 -2.83
N CYS A 149 4.59 6.05 -2.58
CA CYS A 149 3.55 5.67 -1.63
C CYS A 149 3.89 6.17 -0.21
N ALA A 150 5.13 5.98 0.26
CA ALA A 150 5.58 6.42 1.58
C ALA A 150 5.43 7.93 1.80
N LEU A 151 5.72 8.73 0.77
CA LEU A 151 5.52 10.19 0.82
C LEU A 151 4.06 10.57 0.99
N VAL A 152 3.15 9.85 0.32
CA VAL A 152 1.70 10.07 0.46
C VAL A 152 1.23 9.63 1.85
N GLU A 153 1.70 8.49 2.36
CA GLU A 153 1.39 7.99 3.70
C GLU A 153 1.83 8.98 4.79
N LEU A 154 3.08 9.46 4.73
CA LEU A 154 3.61 10.47 5.64
C LEU A 154 2.79 11.75 5.61
N TRP A 155 2.38 12.20 4.42
CA TRP A 155 1.53 13.37 4.31
C TRP A 155 0.15 13.14 4.97
N CYS A 156 -0.48 11.98 4.79
CA CYS A 156 -1.76 11.65 5.42
C CYS A 156 -1.65 11.70 6.96
N ILE A 157 -0.58 11.11 7.51
CA ILE A 157 -0.31 11.13 8.95
C ILE A 157 -0.13 12.57 9.45
N LEU A 158 0.68 13.37 8.76
CA LEU A 158 0.90 14.78 9.13
C LEU A 158 -0.37 15.62 9.03
N ALA A 159 -1.20 15.38 8.01
CA ALA A 159 -2.47 16.07 7.85
C ALA A 159 -3.41 15.75 9.03
N HIS A 160 -3.49 14.49 9.43
CA HIS A 160 -4.28 14.05 10.58
C HIS A 160 -3.79 14.68 11.89
N VAL A 161 -2.47 14.64 12.16
CA VAL A 161 -1.89 15.28 13.36
C VAL A 161 -2.18 16.78 13.40
N ARG A 162 -2.05 17.48 12.27
CA ARG A 162 -2.36 18.91 12.19
C ARG A 162 -3.85 19.20 12.43
N ALA A 163 -4.75 18.31 12.01
CA ALA A 163 -6.17 18.46 12.28
C ALA A 163 -6.44 18.36 13.79
N MET A 164 -5.93 17.33 14.46
CA MET A 164 -6.07 17.17 15.92
C MET A 164 -5.52 18.37 16.69
N LEU A 165 -4.32 18.86 16.34
CA LEU A 165 -3.73 20.02 17.00
C LEU A 165 -4.57 21.30 16.83
N ARG A 166 -5.26 21.47 15.69
CA ARG A 166 -6.16 22.60 15.48
C ARG A 166 -7.44 22.49 16.31
N GLU A 167 -7.97 21.27 16.44
CA GLU A 167 -9.14 21.00 17.27
C GLU A 167 -8.85 21.26 18.75
N ASP A 168 -7.71 20.76 19.25
CA ASP A 168 -7.26 21.00 20.63
C ASP A 168 -7.06 22.49 20.92
N ALA A 169 -6.42 23.23 19.99
CA ALA A 169 -6.23 24.67 20.12
C ALA A 169 -7.56 25.44 20.14
N ALA A 170 -8.54 25.02 19.33
CA ALA A 170 -9.87 25.62 19.31
C ALA A 170 -10.68 25.30 20.57
N ALA A 171 -10.49 24.12 21.17
CA ALA A 171 -11.11 23.73 22.43
C ALA A 171 -10.52 24.52 23.62
N ALA A 172 -9.20 24.75 23.63
CA ALA A 172 -8.52 25.52 24.67
C ALA A 172 -8.84 27.03 24.64
N ALA A 173 -9.34 27.54 23.51
CA ALA A 173 -9.74 28.94 23.34
C ALA A 173 -11.20 29.23 23.76
N LYS A 174 -11.97 28.21 24.15
CA LYS A 174 -13.33 28.33 24.69
C LYS A 174 -13.33 28.37 26.21
#